data_AF-A0A7J3VDW7-F1
#
_entry.id   AF-A0A7J3VDW7-F1
#
_cell.length_a   1.000
_cell.length_b   1.000
_cell.length_c   1.000
_cell.angle_alpha   90.00
_cell.angle_beta   90.00
_cell.angle_gamma   90.00
#
_symmetry.space_group_name_H-M   'P 1'
#
loop_
_entity.id
_entity.type
_entity.pdbx_description
1 polymer ?
#
loop_
_entity_poly.entity_id
_entity_poly.type
_entity_poly.pdbx_seq_one_letter_code
_entity_poly.pdbx_strand_id
1 'polypeptide(L)'
;MEELVLDGKILELEKLIEELRDHTNFLKWCFKRFLVPLMGLIMILSLIWNVNLVGLIFFSTITFFYGGFLPDMDILVRKTDNPLEESLWYEKYTYLFLAPIVLYYTLIGRAKPIYSIKSKCFHNIESALIYGLLIFVVSCIFWHEFWMRITPSITGFIGYLTHLIVDGFINISSEMNKRIYYWFSLKCGTIITDDNLIMEFYSFPIVFENYIILQLV
;
A
#
# COMPACT_ATOMS: atom_id res chain seq x y z
N MET A 1 -18.54 18.13 32.92
CA MET A 1 -19.20 17.02 32.19
C MET A 1 -18.66 17.02 30.76
N GLU A 2 -17.33 16.94 30.62
CA GLU A 2 -16.60 17.18 29.36
C GLU A 2 -15.59 16.04 29.06
N GLU A 3 -15.52 15.02 29.91
CA GLU A 3 -14.64 13.85 29.74
C GLU A 3 -15.27 12.71 28.91
N LEU A 4 -16.60 12.68 28.72
CA LEU A 4 -17.28 11.56 28.05
C LEU A 4 -17.30 11.63 26.51
N VAL A 5 -16.90 12.75 25.91
CA VAL A 5 -16.77 12.89 24.43
C VAL A 5 -15.32 12.64 23.96
N LEU A 6 -14.36 12.63 24.89
CA LEU A 6 -12.94 12.39 24.63
C LEU A 6 -12.61 10.91 24.50
N ASP A 7 -13.23 10.04 25.29
CA ASP A 7 -12.93 8.60 25.30
C ASP A 7 -13.21 7.93 23.93
N GLY A 8 -14.33 8.26 23.29
CA GLY A 8 -14.67 7.76 21.96
C GLY A 8 -13.73 8.24 20.86
N LYS A 9 -13.32 9.52 20.88
CA LYS A 9 -12.38 10.08 19.89
C LYS A 9 -10.94 9.61 20.09
N ILE A 10 -10.53 9.39 21.34
CA ILE A 10 -9.22 8.83 21.67
C ILE A 10 -9.15 7.38 21.20
N LEU A 11 -10.20 6.58 21.46
CA LEU A 11 -10.28 5.20 21.00
C LEU A 11 -10.27 5.08 19.46
N GLU A 12 -10.94 6.00 18.75
CA GLU A 12 -10.90 6.06 17.28
C GLU A 12 -9.52 6.45 16.75
N LEU A 13 -8.83 7.36 17.42
CA LEU A 13 -7.47 7.77 17.05
C LEU A 13 -6.45 6.67 17.30
N GLU A 14 -6.54 5.96 18.43
CA GLU A 14 -5.66 4.84 18.75
C GLU A 14 -5.80 3.72 17.73
N LYS A 15 -7.03 3.37 17.36
CA LYS A 15 -7.31 2.38 16.31
C LYS A 15 -6.74 2.80 14.96
N LEU A 16 -6.89 4.07 14.58
CA LEU A 16 -6.30 4.60 13.34
C LEU A 16 -4.77 4.53 13.36
N ILE A 17 -4.15 4.85 14.50
CA ILE A 17 -2.68 4.78 14.66
C ILE A 17 -2.20 3.32 14.56
N GLU A 18 -2.97 2.38 15.09
CA GLU A 18 -2.68 0.94 15.00
C GLU A 18 -2.81 0.44 13.54
N GLU A 19 -3.90 0.78 12.85
CA GLU A 19 -4.12 0.45 11.43
C GLU A 19 -2.99 1.02 10.54
N LEU A 20 -2.66 2.30 10.70
CA LEU A 20 -1.55 2.94 9.98
C LEU A 20 -0.19 2.30 10.30
N ARG A 21 0.01 1.85 11.55
CA ARG A 21 1.26 1.19 11.96
C ARG A 21 1.39 -0.16 11.26
N ASP A 22 0.33 -0.94 11.19
CA ASP A 22 0.33 -2.24 10.52
C ASP A 22 0.55 -2.09 9.02
N HIS A 23 -0.17 -1.16 8.38
CA HIS A 23 0.03 -0.80 6.97
C HIS A 23 1.47 -0.36 6.71
N THR A 24 2.01 0.53 7.53
CA THR A 24 3.38 1.03 7.40
C THR A 24 4.41 -0.09 7.58
N ASN A 25 4.24 -0.96 8.57
CA ASN A 25 5.18 -2.02 8.86
C ASN A 25 5.18 -3.08 7.75
N PHE A 26 4.02 -3.45 7.23
CA PHE A 26 3.92 -4.38 6.10
C PHE A 26 4.49 -3.77 4.83
N LEU A 27 4.17 -2.50 4.55
CA LEU A 27 4.74 -1.76 3.42
C LEU A 27 6.27 -1.67 3.50
N LYS A 28 6.82 -1.42 4.69
CA LYS A 28 8.29 -1.46 4.94
C LYS A 28 8.88 -2.84 4.69
N TRP A 29 8.18 -3.90 5.09
CA TRP A 29 8.61 -5.27 4.83
C TRP A 29 8.65 -5.56 3.32
N CYS A 30 7.58 -5.23 2.59
CA CYS A 30 7.51 -5.37 1.14
C CYS A 30 8.57 -4.52 0.42
N PHE A 31 8.77 -3.28 0.86
CA PHE A 31 9.81 -2.39 0.35
C PHE A 31 11.20 -3.03 0.44
N LYS A 32 11.58 -3.51 1.62
CA LYS A 32 12.91 -4.11 1.85
C LYS A 32 13.11 -5.41 1.10
N ARG A 33 12.06 -6.23 0.97
CA ARG A 33 12.19 -7.60 0.45
C ARG A 33 11.93 -7.73 -1.05
N PHE A 34 11.16 -6.82 -1.64
CA PHE A 34 10.84 -6.84 -3.07
C PHE A 34 11.34 -5.61 -3.79
N LEU A 35 10.97 -4.42 -3.31
CA LEU A 35 11.28 -3.19 -4.05
C LEU A 35 12.78 -2.90 -4.08
N VAL A 36 13.48 -3.00 -2.94
CA VAL A 36 14.92 -2.73 -2.87
C VAL A 36 15.73 -3.68 -3.77
N PRO A 37 15.53 -5.02 -3.74
CA PRO A 37 16.21 -5.92 -4.68
C PRO A 37 15.91 -5.59 -6.14
N LEU A 38 14.65 -5.28 -6.48
CA LEU A 38 14.26 -4.92 -7.83
C LEU A 38 14.94 -3.62 -8.30
N MET A 39 14.97 -2.59 -7.45
CA MET A 39 15.66 -1.32 -7.75
C MET A 39 17.18 -1.51 -7.86
N GLY A 40 17.77 -2.38 -7.03
CA GLY A 40 19.17 -2.75 -7.13
C GLY A 40 19.51 -3.41 -8.46
N LEU A 41 18.66 -4.34 -8.93
CA LEU A 41 18.80 -4.96 -10.24
C LEU A 41 18.71 -3.91 -11.36
N ILE A 42 17.69 -3.03 -11.33
CA ILE A 42 17.53 -1.96 -12.31
C ILE A 42 18.75 -1.04 -12.33
N MET A 43 19.31 -0.71 -11.16
CA MET A 43 20.53 0.11 -11.06
C MET A 43 21.73 -0.59 -11.70
N ILE A 44 21.93 -1.88 -11.47
CA ILE A 44 23.03 -2.65 -12.10
C ILE A 44 22.86 -2.64 -13.62
N LEU A 45 21.65 -2.90 -14.11
CA LEU A 45 21.34 -2.88 -15.53
C LEU A 45 21.59 -1.50 -16.15
N SER A 46 21.29 -0.43 -15.42
CA SER A 46 21.57 0.95 -15.84
C SER A 46 23.05 1.18 -16.11
N LEU A 47 23.93 0.58 -15.29
CA LEU A 47 25.38 0.66 -15.46
C LEU A 47 25.87 -0.18 -16.66
N ILE A 48 25.34 -1.39 -16.83
CA ILE A 48 25.72 -2.30 -17.93
C ILE A 48 25.36 -1.69 -19.29
N TRP A 49 24.16 -1.11 -19.41
CA TRP A 49 23.68 -0.50 -20.65
C TRP A 49 24.03 0.97 -20.82
N ASN A 50 24.70 1.58 -19.84
CA ASN A 50 25.04 3.00 -19.82
C ASN A 50 23.82 3.91 -20.06
N VAL A 51 22.69 3.58 -19.42
CA VAL A 51 21.43 4.35 -19.47
C VAL A 51 21.14 4.91 -18.09
N ASN A 52 20.79 6.19 -17.99
CA ASN A 52 20.41 6.78 -16.71
C ASN A 52 18.97 6.38 -16.32
N LEU A 53 18.84 5.45 -15.37
CA LEU A 53 17.55 4.98 -14.83
C LEU A 53 17.23 5.54 -13.44
N VAL A 54 17.99 6.52 -12.94
CA VAL A 54 17.80 7.08 -11.58
C VAL A 54 16.41 7.70 -11.43
N GLY A 55 15.95 8.44 -12.45
CA GLY A 55 14.60 9.02 -12.45
C GLY A 55 13.51 7.95 -12.38
N LEU A 56 13.69 6.83 -13.08
CA LEU A 56 12.75 5.70 -13.06
C LEU A 56 12.68 5.07 -11.67
N ILE A 57 13.85 4.82 -11.05
CA ILE A 57 13.94 4.24 -9.70
C ILE A 57 13.27 5.15 -8.68
N PHE A 58 13.57 6.45 -8.73
CA PHE A 58 12.97 7.45 -7.85
C PHE A 58 11.45 7.48 -7.99
N PHE A 59 10.95 7.59 -9.22
CA PHE A 59 9.51 7.68 -9.47
C PHE A 59 8.79 6.39 -9.08
N SER A 60 9.35 5.22 -9.40
CA SER A 60 8.80 3.91 -9.03
C SER A 60 8.75 3.70 -7.52
N THR A 61 9.72 4.27 -6.78
CA THR A 61 9.74 4.22 -5.32
C THR A 61 8.66 5.10 -4.72
N ILE A 62 8.49 6.32 -5.24
CA ILE A 62 7.42 7.23 -4.79
C ILE A 62 6.05 6.61 -5.04
N THR A 63 5.79 6.09 -6.24
CA THR A 63 4.48 5.52 -6.58
C THR A 63 4.16 4.30 -5.71
N PHE A 64 5.15 3.49 -5.35
CA PHE A 64 4.99 2.36 -4.42
C PHE A 64 4.51 2.82 -3.05
N PHE A 65 5.21 3.76 -2.41
CA PHE A 65 4.81 4.24 -1.08
C PHE A 65 3.49 4.97 -1.13
N TYR A 66 3.31 5.83 -2.13
CA TYR A 66 2.08 6.57 -2.33
C TYR A 66 0.89 5.62 -2.48
N GLY A 67 1.02 4.59 -3.31
CA GLY A 67 -0.03 3.57 -3.49
C GLY A 67 -0.37 2.83 -2.20
N GLY A 68 0.62 2.55 -1.35
CA GLY A 68 0.43 1.86 -0.07
C GLY A 68 -0.33 2.65 0.99
N PHE A 69 -0.33 3.99 0.91
CA PHE A 69 -1.11 4.85 1.82
C PHE A 69 -2.40 5.39 1.18
N LEU A 70 -2.60 5.11 -0.10
CA LEU A 70 -3.70 5.72 -0.84
C LEU A 70 -5.09 5.32 -0.34
N PRO A 71 -5.34 4.06 0.06
CA PRO A 71 -6.66 3.70 0.57
C PRO A 71 -6.98 4.34 1.93
N ASP A 72 -5.97 4.67 2.75
CA ASP A 72 -6.15 5.41 4.02
C ASP A 72 -6.75 6.81 3.80
N MET A 73 -6.71 7.34 2.57
CA MET A 73 -7.33 8.62 2.21
C MET A 73 -8.86 8.62 2.35
N ASP A 74 -9.47 7.45 2.55
CA ASP A 74 -10.86 7.32 2.98
C ASP A 74 -11.15 8.14 4.25
N ILE A 75 -10.15 8.45 5.09
CA ILE A 75 -10.29 9.37 6.24
C ILE A 75 -10.78 10.78 5.86
N LEU A 76 -10.54 11.21 4.62
CA LEU A 76 -11.00 12.51 4.13
C LEU A 76 -12.40 12.45 3.51
N VAL A 77 -13.00 11.26 3.41
CA VAL A 77 -14.31 11.03 2.80
C VAL A 77 -15.36 10.95 3.91
N ARG A 78 -16.42 11.77 3.79
CA ARG A 78 -17.54 11.76 4.73
C ARG A 78 -18.56 10.72 4.32
N LYS A 79 -18.95 9.85 5.25
CA LYS A 79 -20.07 8.93 5.02
C LYS A 79 -21.38 9.73 4.93
N THR A 80 -22.22 9.43 3.93
CA THR A 80 -23.62 9.90 3.87
C THR A 80 -24.55 8.72 3.56
N ASP A 81 -25.74 8.72 4.13
CA ASP A 81 -26.78 7.74 3.79
C ASP A 81 -27.74 8.27 2.71
N ASN A 82 -27.56 9.54 2.29
CA ASN A 82 -28.38 10.19 1.27
C ASN A 82 -27.72 10.08 -0.12
N PRO A 83 -28.30 9.33 -1.08
CA PRO A 83 -27.73 9.19 -2.42
C PRO A 83 -27.64 10.50 -3.21
N LEU A 84 -28.41 11.52 -2.84
CA LEU A 84 -28.36 12.84 -3.49
C LEU A 84 -27.13 13.66 -3.07
N GLU A 85 -26.48 13.28 -1.97
CA GLU A 85 -25.24 13.92 -1.49
C GLU A 85 -23.98 13.20 -1.98
N GLU A 86 -24.12 12.00 -2.55
CA GLU A 86 -23.03 11.20 -3.11
C GLU A 86 -22.21 12.04 -4.09
N SER A 87 -20.91 12.20 -3.81
CA SER A 87 -20.02 12.91 -4.71
C SER A 87 -19.80 12.14 -6.00
N LEU A 88 -19.53 12.85 -7.08
CA LEU A 88 -19.34 12.23 -8.39
C LEU A 88 -18.10 11.34 -8.36
N TRP A 89 -18.14 10.23 -9.10
CA TRP A 89 -17.06 9.24 -9.10
C TRP A 89 -15.68 9.87 -9.38
N TYR A 90 -15.59 10.79 -10.34
CA TYR A 90 -14.34 11.47 -10.70
C TYR A 90 -13.83 12.42 -9.60
N GLU A 91 -14.71 12.99 -8.78
CA GLU A 91 -14.31 13.80 -7.62
C GLU A 91 -13.58 12.89 -6.61
N LYS A 92 -14.13 11.68 -6.37
CA LYS A 92 -13.51 10.68 -5.49
C LYS A 92 -12.16 10.22 -6.02
N TYR A 93 -12.07 9.85 -7.30
CA TYR A 93 -10.82 9.36 -7.87
C TYR A 93 -9.75 10.45 -8.05
N THR A 94 -10.11 11.74 -8.00
CA THR A 94 -9.12 12.82 -7.93
C THR A 94 -8.24 12.71 -6.67
N TYR A 95 -8.79 12.16 -5.57
CA TYR A 95 -8.03 11.92 -4.33
C TYR A 95 -6.97 10.85 -4.53
N LEU A 96 -7.21 9.87 -5.41
CA LEU A 96 -6.19 8.86 -5.74
C LEU A 96 -4.96 9.49 -6.40
N PHE A 97 -5.08 10.62 -7.09
CA PHE A 97 -3.96 11.22 -7.81
C PHE A 97 -3.31 12.40 -7.07
N LEU A 98 -4.11 13.18 -6.34
CA LEU A 98 -3.69 14.43 -5.73
C LEU A 98 -3.83 14.41 -4.20
N ALA A 99 -3.73 13.24 -3.58
CA ALA A 99 -4.01 13.05 -2.16
C ALA A 99 -3.29 14.06 -1.24
N PRO A 100 -1.98 14.34 -1.40
CA PRO A 100 -1.27 15.32 -0.57
C PRO A 100 -1.79 16.75 -0.73
N ILE A 101 -2.16 17.14 -1.96
CA ILE A 101 -2.71 18.46 -2.26
C ILE A 101 -4.11 18.56 -1.65
N VAL A 102 -4.95 17.57 -1.89
CA VAL A 102 -6.29 17.47 -1.33
C VAL A 102 -6.26 17.51 0.19
N LEU A 103 -5.38 16.73 0.82
CA LEU A 103 -5.18 16.73 2.27
C LEU A 103 -4.81 18.13 2.76
N TYR A 104 -3.83 18.78 2.11
CA TYR A 104 -3.45 20.14 2.43
C TYR A 104 -4.63 21.12 2.37
N TYR A 105 -5.37 21.13 1.25
CA TYR A 105 -6.55 22.00 1.09
C TYR A 105 -7.66 21.69 2.09
N THR A 106 -7.81 20.43 2.49
CA THR A 106 -8.77 19.99 3.52
C THR A 106 -8.36 20.50 4.89
N LEU A 107 -7.08 20.40 5.27
CA LEU A 107 -6.55 20.86 6.56
C LEU A 107 -6.68 22.38 6.73
N ILE A 108 -6.53 23.16 5.66
CA ILE A 108 -6.72 24.63 5.70
C ILE A 108 -8.18 25.06 5.50
N GLY A 109 -9.14 24.13 5.46
CA GLY A 109 -10.58 24.41 5.34
C GLY A 109 -11.02 24.98 3.98
N ARG A 110 -10.23 24.76 2.92
CA ARG A 110 -10.53 25.25 1.56
C ARG A 110 -11.08 24.18 0.62
N ALA A 111 -10.96 22.90 0.96
CA ALA A 111 -11.53 21.81 0.18
C ALA A 111 -13.03 21.63 0.51
N LYS A 112 -13.83 21.38 -0.54
CA LYS A 112 -15.20 20.89 -0.36
C LYS A 112 -15.13 19.45 0.17
N PRO A 113 -15.94 19.07 1.17
CA PRO A 113 -16.00 17.68 1.63
C PRO A 113 -16.51 16.77 0.50
N ILE A 114 -15.84 15.63 0.32
CA ILE A 114 -16.34 14.54 -0.51
C ILE A 114 -17.22 13.64 0.34
N TYR A 115 -18.35 13.25 -0.22
CA TYR A 115 -19.32 12.37 0.40
C TYR A 115 -19.37 11.03 -0.32
N SER A 116 -19.49 9.96 0.47
CA SER A 116 -19.59 8.60 -0.03
C SER A 116 -20.61 7.80 0.77
N ILE A 117 -21.45 7.02 0.08
CA ILE A 117 -22.32 6.02 0.70
C ILE A 117 -21.49 4.87 1.31
N LYS A 118 -20.34 4.57 0.70
CA LYS A 118 -19.37 3.59 1.20
C LYS A 118 -18.38 4.27 2.13
N SER A 119 -18.18 3.71 3.33
CA SER A 119 -17.20 4.21 4.31
C SER A 119 -15.74 3.96 3.90
N LYS A 120 -15.45 2.83 3.23
CA LYS A 120 -14.14 2.50 2.66
C LYS A 120 -14.25 2.45 1.12
N CYS A 121 -14.18 3.61 0.46
CA CYS A 121 -14.45 3.70 -0.98
C CYS A 121 -13.24 3.34 -1.85
N PHE A 122 -12.03 3.36 -1.28
CA PHE A 122 -10.79 3.00 -1.97
C PHE A 122 -10.31 1.58 -1.65
N HIS A 123 -10.92 0.87 -0.70
CA HIS A 123 -10.51 -0.48 -0.33
C HIS A 123 -11.05 -1.55 -1.30
N ASN A 124 -10.61 -1.48 -2.56
CA ASN A 124 -11.01 -2.41 -3.61
C ASN A 124 -9.98 -2.44 -4.75
N ILE A 125 -9.98 -3.55 -5.50
CA ILE A 125 -9.07 -3.79 -6.62
C ILE A 125 -9.33 -2.81 -7.78
N GLU A 126 -10.57 -2.39 -7.98
CA GLU A 126 -10.92 -1.42 -9.04
C GLU A 126 -10.17 -0.10 -8.86
N SER A 127 -10.14 0.42 -7.63
CA SER A 127 -9.39 1.64 -7.28
C SER A 127 -7.88 1.45 -7.45
N ALA A 128 -7.36 0.26 -7.14
CA ALA A 128 -5.96 -0.09 -7.40
C ALA A 128 -5.64 -0.05 -8.91
N LEU A 129 -6.52 -0.62 -9.75
CA LEU A 129 -6.37 -0.62 -11.21
C LEU A 129 -6.44 0.79 -11.78
N ILE A 130 -7.40 1.60 -11.33
CA ILE A 130 -7.53 3.01 -11.73
C ILE A 130 -6.27 3.77 -11.36
N TYR A 131 -5.75 3.61 -10.14
CA TYR A 131 -4.49 4.22 -9.72
C TYR A 131 -3.32 3.78 -10.60
N GLY A 132 -3.16 2.48 -10.86
CA GLY A 132 -2.11 1.96 -11.75
C GLY A 132 -2.19 2.54 -13.16
N LEU A 133 -3.40 2.66 -13.73
CA LEU A 133 -3.61 3.27 -15.04
C LEU A 133 -3.29 4.78 -15.05
N LEU A 134 -3.63 5.51 -13.99
CA LEU A 134 -3.29 6.92 -13.87
C LEU A 134 -1.76 7.12 -13.82
N ILE A 135 -1.06 6.30 -13.03
CA ILE A 135 0.41 6.32 -13.01
C ILE A 135 1.00 5.97 -14.38
N PHE A 136 0.39 5.06 -15.13
CA PHE A 136 0.82 4.72 -16.48
C PHE A 136 0.71 5.91 -17.44
N VAL A 137 -0.43 6.61 -17.42
CA VAL A 137 -0.62 7.84 -18.20
C VAL A 137 0.44 8.89 -17.86
N VAL A 138 0.72 9.09 -16.58
CA VAL A 138 1.76 10.04 -16.14
C VAL A 138 3.15 9.59 -16.58
N SER A 139 3.45 8.30 -16.46
CA SER A 139 4.75 7.75 -16.86
C SER A 139 4.98 7.87 -18.38
N CYS A 140 3.91 7.86 -19.19
CA CYS A 140 3.99 8.11 -20.63
C CYS A 140 4.42 9.54 -20.98
N ILE A 141 4.26 10.50 -20.07
CA ILE A 141 4.72 11.89 -20.23
C ILE A 141 6.23 11.98 -20.00
N PHE A 142 6.76 11.22 -19.04
CA PHE A 142 8.17 11.31 -18.62
C PHE A 142 9.12 10.42 -19.42
N TRP A 143 8.64 9.29 -19.96
CA TRP A 143 9.50 8.31 -20.64
C TRP A 143 8.96 7.89 -22.00
N HIS A 144 9.86 7.60 -22.93
CA HIS A 144 9.49 7.12 -24.27
C HIS A 144 9.41 5.60 -24.32
N GLU A 145 10.31 4.93 -23.60
CA GLU A 145 10.52 3.50 -23.60
C GLU A 145 9.39 2.79 -22.86
N PHE A 146 8.80 1.77 -23.50
CA PHE A 146 7.65 1.05 -22.96
C PHE A 146 7.88 0.53 -21.53
N TRP A 147 9.03 -0.09 -21.27
CA TRP A 147 9.36 -0.63 -19.96
C TRP A 147 9.42 0.45 -18.88
N MET A 148 9.98 1.62 -19.20
CA MET A 148 10.07 2.75 -18.28
C MET A 148 8.69 3.37 -17.99
N ARG A 149 7.73 3.26 -18.92
CA ARG A 149 6.34 3.69 -18.71
C ARG A 149 5.57 2.77 -17.77
N ILE A 150 5.78 1.46 -17.88
CA ILE A 150 5.01 0.50 -17.08
C ILE A 150 5.57 0.31 -15.67
N THR A 151 6.89 0.44 -15.46
CA THR A 151 7.50 0.13 -14.15
C THR A 151 6.88 0.92 -12.99
N PRO A 152 6.71 2.26 -13.06
CA PRO A 152 6.13 3.00 -11.94
C PRO A 152 4.67 2.64 -11.68
N SER A 153 3.96 2.25 -12.72
CA SER A 153 2.55 1.82 -12.66
C SER A 153 2.42 0.49 -11.94
N ILE A 154 3.31 -0.45 -12.26
CA ILE A 154 3.39 -1.75 -11.60
C ILE A 154 3.79 -1.57 -10.14
N THR A 155 4.82 -0.78 -9.83
CA THR A 155 5.25 -0.58 -8.44
C THR A 155 4.19 0.15 -7.62
N GLY A 156 3.51 1.13 -8.19
CA GLY A 156 2.38 1.80 -7.55
C GLY A 156 1.22 0.85 -7.28
N PHE A 157 0.84 0.05 -8.27
CA PHE A 157 -0.18 -0.98 -8.13
C PHE A 157 0.18 -1.99 -7.04
N ILE A 158 1.42 -2.49 -7.01
CA ILE A 158 1.90 -3.39 -5.96
C ILE A 158 1.80 -2.72 -4.59
N GLY A 159 2.24 -1.46 -4.45
CA GLY A 159 2.08 -0.70 -3.21
C GLY A 159 0.62 -0.68 -2.73
N TYR A 160 -0.32 -0.40 -3.63
CA TYR A 160 -1.75 -0.47 -3.33
C TYR A 160 -2.21 -1.87 -2.91
N LEU A 161 -1.78 -2.91 -3.61
CA LEU A 161 -2.14 -4.29 -3.26
C LEU A 161 -1.60 -4.66 -1.87
N THR A 162 -0.43 -4.17 -1.48
CA THR A 162 0.09 -4.46 -0.14
C THR A 162 -0.83 -3.94 0.96
N HIS A 163 -1.47 -2.79 0.74
CA HIS A 163 -2.49 -2.28 1.65
C HIS A 163 -3.70 -3.22 1.73
N LEU A 164 -4.29 -3.56 0.57
CA LEU A 164 -5.47 -4.44 0.51
C LEU A 164 -5.23 -5.85 1.08
N ILE A 165 -3.98 -6.34 1.06
CA ILE A 165 -3.60 -7.60 1.68
C ILE A 165 -3.67 -7.50 3.20
N VAL A 166 -3.21 -6.39 3.79
CA VAL A 166 -3.23 -6.19 5.25
C VAL A 166 -4.66 -6.04 5.78
N ASP A 167 -5.53 -5.42 5.01
CA ASP A 167 -6.96 -5.37 5.33
C ASP A 167 -7.70 -6.70 5.09
N GLY A 168 -7.06 -7.69 4.44
CA GLY A 168 -7.69 -8.96 4.08
C GLY A 168 -8.69 -8.90 2.92
N PHE A 169 -8.74 -7.80 2.15
CA PHE A 169 -9.56 -7.71 0.93
C PHE A 169 -9.07 -8.62 -0.19
N ILE A 170 -7.79 -8.99 -0.17
CA ILE A 170 -7.20 -9.97 -1.09
C ILE A 170 -6.90 -11.23 -0.30
N ASN A 171 -7.70 -12.28 -0.55
CA ASN A 171 -7.55 -13.57 0.10
C ASN A 171 -6.43 -14.37 -0.57
N ILE A 172 -5.18 -14.04 -0.24
CA ILE A 172 -4.04 -14.93 -0.44
C ILE A 172 -4.26 -16.12 0.50
N SER A 173 -4.11 -17.37 0.03
CA SER A 173 -4.53 -18.58 0.77
C SER A 173 -4.28 -18.46 2.28
N SER A 174 -5.26 -18.88 3.09
CA SER A 174 -5.25 -18.70 4.55
C SER A 174 -3.96 -19.19 5.21
N GLU A 175 -3.30 -20.20 4.62
CA GLU A 175 -1.97 -20.70 4.99
C GLU A 175 -0.85 -19.67 4.78
N MET A 176 -0.82 -18.99 3.63
CA MET A 176 0.20 -18.02 3.27
C MET A 176 -0.01 -16.70 4.00
N ASN A 177 -1.27 -16.27 4.19
CA ASN A 177 -1.60 -15.16 5.08
C ASN A 177 -1.16 -15.46 6.52
N LYS A 178 -1.51 -16.62 7.09
CA LYS A 178 -1.01 -17.02 8.42
C LYS A 178 0.51 -17.05 8.50
N ARG A 179 1.20 -17.57 7.49
CA ARG A 179 2.67 -17.60 7.46
C ARG A 179 3.30 -16.21 7.38
N ILE A 180 2.76 -15.32 6.54
CA ILE A 180 3.24 -13.93 6.39
C ILE A 180 2.96 -13.14 7.67
N TYR A 181 1.74 -13.21 8.22
CA TYR A 181 1.37 -12.56 9.47
C TYR A 181 2.15 -13.10 10.67
N TYR A 182 2.32 -14.42 10.79
CA TYR A 182 3.08 -15.04 11.89
C TYR A 182 4.56 -14.68 11.83
N TRP A 183 5.16 -14.70 10.63
CA TRP A 183 6.54 -14.21 10.44
C TRP A 183 6.70 -12.73 10.77
N PHE A 184 5.69 -11.93 10.46
CA PHE A 184 5.66 -10.50 10.73
C PHE A 184 5.53 -10.20 12.24
N SER A 185 4.58 -10.88 12.91
CA SER A 185 4.33 -10.81 14.35
C SER A 185 5.58 -11.18 15.17
N LEU A 186 6.25 -12.28 14.79
CA LEU A 186 7.50 -12.74 15.42
C LEU A 186 8.65 -11.72 15.32
N LYS A 187 8.73 -10.95 14.22
CA LYS A 187 9.78 -9.94 14.01
C LYS A 187 9.48 -8.59 14.63
N CYS A 188 8.20 -8.24 14.82
CA CYS A 188 7.78 -6.99 15.42
C CYS A 188 7.57 -7.08 16.95
N GLY A 189 7.83 -8.24 17.56
CA GLY A 189 7.82 -8.43 19.02
C GLY A 189 6.43 -8.65 19.62
N THR A 190 5.40 -8.78 18.79
CA THR A 190 4.05 -9.18 19.21
C THR A 190 3.96 -10.70 19.18
N ILE A 191 3.90 -11.32 20.35
CA ILE A 191 3.62 -12.75 20.48
C ILE A 191 2.09 -12.89 20.47
N ILE A 192 1.54 -13.36 19.35
CA ILE A 192 0.13 -13.81 19.32
C ILE A 192 0.13 -15.24 19.87
N THR A 193 -0.16 -15.37 21.16
CA THR A 193 -0.47 -16.68 21.76
C THR A 193 -1.94 -16.98 21.50
N ASP A 194 -2.22 -17.75 20.46
CA ASP A 194 -3.43 -18.58 20.42
C ASP A 194 -3.05 -19.93 21.03
N ASP A 195 -3.66 -20.28 22.17
CA ASP A 195 -3.33 -21.44 23.02
C ASP A 195 -3.54 -22.82 22.35
N ASN A 196 -3.78 -22.88 21.04
CA ASN A 196 -3.95 -24.11 20.26
C ASN A 196 -3.07 -24.20 19.01
N LEU A 197 -2.08 -23.31 18.84
CA LEU A 197 -1.16 -23.33 17.70
C LEU A 197 0.29 -23.62 18.10
N ILE A 198 0.46 -24.65 18.92
CA ILE A 198 1.70 -25.43 18.92
C ILE A 198 1.64 -26.33 17.67
N MET A 199 1.82 -25.74 16.48
CA MET A 199 2.33 -26.54 15.36
C MET A 199 3.84 -26.57 15.51
N GLU A 200 4.32 -27.74 15.96
CA GLU A 200 5.70 -28.17 15.85
C GLU A 200 6.25 -27.87 14.45
N PHE A 201 6.96 -26.77 14.30
CA PHE A 201 8.02 -26.67 13.29
C PHE A 201 9.34 -26.88 13.99
N TYR A 202 9.62 -28.16 14.28
CA TYR A 202 11.00 -28.62 14.32
C TYR A 202 11.66 -28.22 13.00
N SER A 203 12.67 -27.36 13.10
CA SER A 203 13.78 -27.28 12.15
C SER A 203 13.44 -27.00 10.68
N PHE A 204 13.25 -25.73 10.33
CA PHE A 204 13.58 -25.26 8.97
C PHE A 204 14.40 -23.95 9.06
N PRO A 205 15.71 -24.04 9.34
CA PRO A 205 16.61 -22.94 9.03
C PRO A 205 16.82 -22.92 7.51
N ILE A 206 16.79 -21.74 6.90
CA ILE A 206 17.57 -21.47 5.68
C ILE A 206 17.23 -22.40 4.48
N VAL A 207 16.02 -22.29 3.90
CA VAL A 207 15.77 -22.79 2.54
C VAL A 207 14.97 -21.77 1.74
N PHE A 208 15.56 -20.60 1.52
CA PHE A 208 15.19 -19.74 0.39
C PHE A 208 16.41 -19.05 -0.25
N GLU A 209 17.61 -19.17 0.33
CA GLU A 209 18.86 -18.71 -0.30
C GLU A 209 19.44 -19.71 -1.31
N ASN A 210 19.00 -20.99 -1.32
CA ASN A 210 19.57 -22.02 -2.19
C ASN A 210 18.71 -22.46 -3.39
N TYR A 211 17.53 -21.86 -3.62
CA TYR A 211 16.70 -22.24 -4.78
C TYR A 211 16.99 -21.45 -6.07
N ILE A 212 17.91 -20.48 -6.03
CA ILE A 212 18.35 -19.75 -7.25
C ILE A 212 19.70 -20.26 -7.78
N ILE A 213 20.43 -21.11 -7.03
CA ILE A 213 21.74 -21.63 -7.47
C ILE A 213 21.68 -23.04 -8.11
N LEU A 214 20.51 -23.69 -8.18
CA LEU A 214 20.39 -25.06 -8.72
C LEU A 214 19.49 -25.21 -9.96
N GLN A 215 19.38 -24.17 -10.79
CA GLN A 215 18.87 -24.31 -12.18
C GLN A 215 19.82 -23.74 -13.26
N LEU A 216 21.11 -23.63 -12.94
CA LEU A 216 22.18 -23.41 -13.92
C LEU A 216 23.36 -24.36 -13.63
N VAL A 217 23.12 -25.66 -13.78
CA VAL A 217 24.10 -26.67 -14.22
C VAL A 217 23.36 -27.67 -15.10
#